data_AF-A0A348WLB9-F1
#
_entry.id   AF-A0A348WLB9-F1
#
_cell.length_a   1.000
_cell.length_b   1.000
_cell.length_c   1.000
_cell.angle_alpha   90.00
_cell.angle_beta   90.00
_cell.angle_gamma   90.00
#
_symmetry.space_group_name_H-M   'P 1'
#
loop_
_entity.id
_entity.type
_entity.pdbx_description
1 polymer ?
#
loop_
_entity_poly.entity_id
_entity_poly.type
_entity_poly.pdbx_seq_one_letter_code
_entity_poly.pdbx_strand_id
1 'polypeptide(L)'
;TNAVGTNLNREWAEPSLEKSPEVFYVLKRMQETGVDMFLDVHGDEALPYNFVAGCEGIPSYDERHKQLEETFKNALLAATPEFQDEYGYEKDEPGKANMTVACTAVGERFKCLSYTLEMPFKDNADLPDEDFGWSLTRSQRLGEDLLTAILAVSPILRKA
;
A
#
# COMPACT_ATOMS: atom_id res chain seq x y z
N THR A 1 -3.67 17.45 -2.26
CA THR A 1 -3.87 17.98 -0.90
C THR A 1 -5.37 18.09 -0.63
N ASN A 2 -5.79 18.19 0.64
CA ASN A 2 -7.18 18.48 0.99
C ASN A 2 -7.51 19.99 0.91
N ALA A 3 -8.71 20.39 1.34
CA ALA A 3 -9.24 21.75 1.20
C ALA A 3 -8.39 22.84 1.90
N VAL A 4 -7.61 22.49 2.92
CA VAL A 4 -6.72 23.42 3.64
C VAL A 4 -5.25 23.25 3.25
N GLY A 5 -4.98 22.50 2.17
CA GLY A 5 -3.63 22.31 1.64
C GLY A 5 -2.82 21.20 2.33
N THR A 6 -3.45 20.39 3.18
CA THR A 6 -2.77 19.29 3.89
C THR A 6 -2.51 18.11 2.95
N ASN A 7 -1.31 17.54 3.02
CA ASN A 7 -1.03 16.23 2.42
C ASN A 7 -1.48 15.14 3.38
N LEU A 8 -2.63 14.50 3.09
CA LEU A 8 -3.22 13.49 3.98
C LEU A 8 -2.28 12.31 4.23
N ASN A 9 -1.46 11.92 3.25
CA ASN A 9 -0.49 10.82 3.42
C ASN A 9 0.79 11.25 4.16
N ARG A 10 0.74 12.36 4.92
CA ARG A 10 1.78 12.84 5.85
C ARG A 10 1.19 13.17 7.23
N GLU A 11 -0.02 12.71 7.52
CA GLU A 11 -0.75 13.08 8.75
C GLU A 11 -1.01 11.88 9.67
N TRP A 12 -0.51 10.68 9.36
CA TRP A 12 -0.87 9.46 10.09
C TRP A 12 -0.16 9.27 11.44
N ALA A 13 0.89 10.07 11.69
CA ALA A 13 1.54 10.13 13.00
C ALA A 13 0.65 10.84 14.03
N GLU A 14 0.12 12.02 13.67
CA GLU A 14 -0.61 12.92 14.57
C GLU A 14 -1.73 13.69 13.81
N PRO A 15 -2.79 13.00 13.34
CA PRO A 15 -3.85 13.66 12.59
C PRO A 15 -4.71 14.55 13.51
N SER A 16 -5.34 15.58 12.93
CA SER A 16 -6.16 16.54 13.69
C SER A 16 -7.49 16.85 13.02
N LEU A 17 -8.50 17.23 13.80
CA LEU A 17 -9.82 17.63 13.28
C LEU A 17 -9.78 18.92 12.43
N GLU A 18 -8.77 19.77 12.64
CA GLU A 18 -8.64 21.04 11.93
C GLU A 18 -7.94 20.89 10.57
N LYS A 19 -6.88 20.10 10.49
CA LYS A 19 -6.04 19.98 9.28
C LYS A 19 -6.30 18.74 8.46
N SER A 20 -6.63 17.63 9.12
CA SER A 20 -6.68 16.29 8.53
C SER A 20 -7.81 15.45 9.16
N PRO A 21 -9.05 15.97 9.27
CA PRO A 21 -10.17 15.22 9.84
C PRO A 21 -10.42 13.90 9.11
N GLU A 22 -10.12 13.82 7.81
CA GLU A 22 -10.21 12.62 6.98
C GLU A 22 -9.37 11.47 7.56
N VAL A 23 -8.10 11.76 7.89
CA VAL A 23 -7.18 10.78 8.50
C VAL A 23 -7.55 10.50 9.95
N PHE A 24 -7.94 11.55 10.70
CA PHE A 24 -8.32 11.41 12.11
C PHE A 24 -9.45 10.40 12.31
N TYR A 25 -10.54 10.52 11.53
CA TYR A 25 -11.68 9.63 11.69
C TYR A 25 -11.39 8.20 11.21
N VAL A 26 -10.60 8.03 10.14
CA VAL A 26 -10.18 6.71 9.67
C VAL A 26 -9.30 6.02 10.72
N LEU A 27 -8.28 6.70 11.25
CA LEU A 27 -7.40 6.14 12.27
C LEU A 27 -8.16 5.82 13.56
N LYS A 28 -9.08 6.69 13.99
CA LYS A 28 -9.95 6.41 15.13
C LYS A 28 -10.76 5.14 14.91
N ARG A 29 -11.33 4.95 13.72
CA ARG A 29 -12.09 3.73 13.42
C ARG A 29 -11.19 2.49 13.43
N MET A 30 -9.99 2.56 12.87
CA MET A 30 -9.01 1.48 12.92
C MET A 30 -8.62 1.09 14.36
N GLN A 31 -8.50 2.07 15.27
CA GLN A 31 -8.24 1.80 16.68
C GLN A 31 -9.38 1.04 17.36
N GLU A 32 -10.63 1.32 16.97
CA GLU A 32 -11.82 0.61 17.49
C GLU A 32 -11.94 -0.81 16.95
N THR A 33 -11.56 -1.06 15.70
CA THR A 33 -11.76 -2.35 15.03
C THR A 33 -10.55 -3.28 15.06
N GLY A 34 -9.34 -2.72 15.25
CA GLY A 34 -8.10 -3.37 14.86
C GLY A 34 -7.92 -3.38 13.33
N VAL A 35 -6.71 -3.75 12.89
CA VAL A 35 -6.33 -3.88 11.47
C VAL A 35 -5.46 -5.12 11.32
N ASP A 36 -5.90 -6.07 10.51
CA ASP A 36 -5.14 -7.30 10.19
C ASP A 36 -4.36 -7.18 8.87
N MET A 37 -4.80 -6.27 8.00
CA MET A 37 -4.18 -5.94 6.72
C MET A 37 -4.60 -4.52 6.30
N PHE A 38 -3.70 -3.78 5.65
CA PHE A 38 -3.93 -2.44 5.13
C PHE A 38 -3.37 -2.29 3.71
N LEU A 39 -4.16 -1.70 2.81
CA LEU A 39 -3.74 -1.30 1.47
C LEU A 39 -4.11 0.17 1.27
N ASP A 40 -3.12 1.00 0.98
CA ASP A 40 -3.29 2.41 0.59
C ASP A 40 -3.10 2.55 -0.92
N VAL A 41 -4.14 2.94 -1.66
CA VAL A 41 -4.14 2.88 -3.14
C VAL A 41 -3.86 4.26 -3.73
N HIS A 42 -2.77 4.38 -4.49
CA HIS A 42 -2.23 5.61 -5.06
C HIS A 42 -1.97 5.48 -6.55
N GLY A 43 -1.50 6.57 -7.15
CA GLY A 43 -0.92 6.57 -8.48
C GLY A 43 0.37 7.39 -8.51
N ASP A 44 1.34 6.89 -9.27
CA ASP A 44 2.67 7.48 -9.40
C ASP A 44 2.83 8.17 -10.76
N GLU A 45 3.30 9.42 -10.74
CA GLU A 45 3.45 10.23 -11.96
C GLU A 45 4.72 9.91 -12.77
N ALA A 46 5.70 9.26 -12.15
CA ALA A 46 7.05 9.09 -12.68
C ALA A 46 7.31 7.70 -13.27
N LEU A 47 7.02 6.65 -12.52
CA LEU A 47 7.29 5.26 -12.88
C LEU A 47 6.14 4.70 -13.73
N PRO A 48 6.43 4.07 -14.88
CA PRO A 48 5.44 3.44 -15.72
C PRO A 48 5.21 1.97 -15.32
N TYR A 49 4.96 1.69 -14.03
CA TYR A 49 4.75 0.32 -13.52
C TYR A 49 3.75 0.31 -12.38
N ASN A 50 3.02 -0.81 -12.23
CA ASN A 50 2.32 -1.09 -10.97
C ASN A 50 3.28 -1.76 -10.00
N PHE A 51 3.36 -1.26 -8.76
CA PHE A 51 4.22 -1.81 -7.72
C PHE A 51 3.63 -1.58 -6.33
N VAL A 52 4.21 -2.23 -5.32
CA VAL A 52 3.86 -1.98 -3.92
C VAL A 52 5.09 -1.51 -3.13
N ALA A 53 4.89 -0.56 -2.23
CA ALA A 53 5.88 -0.12 -1.26
C ALA A 53 5.47 -0.56 0.14
N GLY A 54 6.33 -1.37 0.77
CA GLY A 54 6.07 -2.04 2.04
C GLY A 54 6.30 -1.17 3.26
N CYS A 55 6.36 -1.85 4.41
CA CYS A 55 6.63 -1.22 5.70
C CYS A 55 7.94 -1.71 6.33
N GLU A 56 8.89 -2.21 5.53
CA GLU A 56 10.16 -2.79 5.98
C GLU A 56 11.02 -1.89 6.85
N GLY A 57 10.87 -0.57 6.71
CA GLY A 57 11.57 0.41 7.53
C GLY A 57 10.98 0.66 8.92
N ILE A 58 9.82 0.09 9.28
CA ILE A 58 9.21 0.36 10.60
C ILE A 58 10.04 -0.25 11.74
N PRO A 59 10.03 0.35 12.95
CA PRO A 59 10.81 -0.18 14.08
C PRO A 59 10.49 -1.62 14.48
N SER A 60 9.26 -2.09 14.22
CA SER A 60 8.82 -3.42 14.61
C SER A 60 8.71 -4.45 13.50
N TYR A 61 9.30 -4.14 12.34
CA TYR A 61 9.35 -5.09 11.23
C TYR A 61 10.00 -6.39 11.69
N ASP A 62 9.37 -7.52 11.35
CA ASP A 62 9.80 -8.85 11.77
C ASP A 62 9.64 -9.86 10.63
N GLU A 63 10.08 -11.10 10.86
CA GLU A 63 9.99 -12.17 9.86
C GLU A 63 8.54 -12.46 9.43
N ARG A 64 7.54 -12.20 10.30
CA ARG A 64 6.14 -12.36 9.92
C ARG A 64 5.72 -11.29 8.91
N HIS A 65 6.11 -10.03 9.09
CA HIS A 65 5.81 -8.99 8.10
C HIS A 65 6.40 -9.37 6.75
N LYS A 66 7.68 -9.74 6.73
CA LYS A 66 8.36 -10.21 5.52
C LYS A 66 7.65 -11.39 4.85
N GLN A 67 7.26 -12.42 5.62
CA GLN A 67 6.55 -13.57 5.10
C GLN A 67 5.19 -13.17 4.47
N LEU A 68 4.44 -12.30 5.13
CA LEU A 68 3.15 -11.80 4.62
C LEU A 68 3.34 -11.01 3.33
N GLU A 69 4.33 -10.12 3.30
CA GLU A 69 4.71 -9.30 2.16
C GLU A 69 5.11 -10.15 0.96
N GLU A 70 6.00 -11.12 1.15
CA GLU A 70 6.42 -12.06 0.09
C GLU A 70 5.27 -12.93 -0.40
N THR A 71 4.42 -13.43 0.50
CA THR A 71 3.25 -14.26 0.13
C THR A 71 2.27 -13.46 -0.71
N PHE A 72 1.99 -12.22 -0.32
CA PHE A 72 1.10 -11.31 -1.07
C PHE A 72 1.64 -11.04 -2.47
N LYS A 73 2.92 -10.62 -2.58
CA LYS A 73 3.54 -10.28 -3.87
C LYS A 73 3.62 -11.49 -4.80
N ASN A 74 4.02 -12.65 -4.30
CA ASN A 74 4.09 -13.87 -5.10
C ASN A 74 2.72 -14.28 -5.64
N ALA A 75 1.65 -14.13 -4.84
CA ALA A 75 0.31 -14.40 -5.28
C ALA A 75 -0.17 -13.39 -6.34
N LEU A 76 0.16 -12.10 -6.18
CA LEU A 76 -0.21 -11.07 -7.15
C LEU A 76 0.52 -11.23 -8.49
N LEU A 77 1.84 -11.51 -8.46
CA LEU A 77 2.64 -11.84 -9.64
C LEU A 77 2.07 -13.03 -10.41
N ALA A 78 1.54 -14.03 -9.70
CA ALA A 78 0.91 -15.18 -10.34
C ALA A 78 -0.50 -14.88 -10.87
N ALA A 79 -1.20 -13.91 -10.28
CA ALA A 79 -2.58 -13.58 -10.64
C ALA A 79 -2.67 -12.70 -11.88
N THR A 80 -1.71 -11.79 -12.09
CA THR A 80 -1.81 -10.77 -13.14
C THR A 80 -0.44 -10.40 -13.73
N PRO A 81 -0.34 -10.24 -15.06
CA PRO A 81 0.87 -9.68 -15.69
C PRO A 81 1.00 -8.17 -15.47
N GLU A 82 0.00 -7.53 -14.87
CA GLU A 82 0.01 -6.08 -14.63
C GLU A 82 0.91 -5.66 -13.48
N PHE A 83 1.32 -6.59 -12.61
CA PHE A 83 2.11 -6.32 -11.41
C PHE A 83 3.55 -6.82 -11.56
N GLN A 84 4.49 -6.09 -10.96
CA GLN A 84 5.91 -6.44 -10.91
C GLN A 84 6.55 -5.99 -9.57
N ASP A 85 7.76 -6.48 -9.27
CA ASP A 85 8.50 -6.19 -8.03
C ASP A 85 9.99 -5.84 -8.29
N GLU A 86 10.34 -5.45 -9.52
CA GLU A 86 11.68 -5.00 -9.93
C GLU A 86 11.84 -3.48 -9.80
N TYR A 87 10.85 -2.73 -10.27
CA TYR A 87 10.79 -1.27 -10.26
C TYR A 87 9.85 -0.78 -9.16
N GLY A 88 10.30 0.21 -8.40
CA GLY A 88 9.54 0.83 -7.32
C GLY A 88 10.38 1.83 -6.57
N TYR A 89 9.89 2.29 -5.41
CA TYR A 89 10.68 3.14 -4.52
C TYR A 89 11.81 2.36 -3.85
N GLU A 90 12.86 3.08 -3.49
CA GLU A 90 13.90 2.52 -2.63
C GLU A 90 13.31 2.11 -1.29
N LYS A 91 13.77 0.97 -0.78
CA LYS A 91 13.32 0.44 0.51
C LYS A 91 13.89 1.27 1.64
N ASP A 92 13.06 1.57 2.64
CA ASP A 92 13.51 2.26 3.84
C ASP A 92 14.47 1.36 4.65
N GLU A 93 15.54 1.94 5.18
CA GLU A 93 16.45 1.25 6.09
C GLU A 93 15.71 0.82 7.39
N PRO A 94 16.12 -0.28 8.05
CA PRO A 94 15.47 -0.77 9.26
C PRO A 94 15.33 0.31 10.35
N GLY A 95 14.09 0.54 10.81
CA GLY A 95 13.76 1.55 11.81
C GLY A 95 13.84 3.00 11.32
N LYS A 96 13.92 3.25 10.01
CA LYS A 96 14.00 4.59 9.40
C LYS A 96 12.76 5.01 8.62
N ALA A 97 11.70 4.19 8.63
CA ALA A 97 10.45 4.54 7.98
C ALA A 97 9.86 5.87 8.46
N ASN A 98 9.32 6.65 7.51
CA ASN A 98 8.61 7.87 7.83
C ASN A 98 7.20 7.57 8.37
N MET A 99 7.04 7.64 9.69
CA MET A 99 5.78 7.35 10.41
C MET A 99 4.61 8.30 10.13
N THR A 100 4.82 9.33 9.29
CA THR A 100 3.72 10.21 8.84
C THR A 100 2.92 9.61 7.68
N VAL A 101 3.49 8.62 6.98
CA VAL A 101 2.89 7.91 5.85
C VAL A 101 1.94 6.81 6.35
N ALA A 102 0.81 6.60 5.67
CA ALA A 102 -0.23 5.67 6.08
C ALA A 102 0.30 4.24 6.24
N CYS A 103 0.95 3.72 5.20
CA CYS A 103 1.47 2.35 5.16
C CYS A 103 2.37 2.04 6.37
N THR A 104 3.35 2.90 6.65
CA THR A 104 4.31 2.71 7.75
C THR A 104 3.64 2.93 9.12
N ALA A 105 2.79 3.96 9.25
CA ALA A 105 2.06 4.25 10.47
C ALA A 105 1.12 3.12 10.88
N VAL A 106 0.35 2.59 9.94
CA VAL A 106 -0.59 1.50 10.19
C VAL A 106 0.16 0.18 10.42
N GLY A 107 1.20 -0.10 9.63
CA GLY A 107 2.07 -1.27 9.82
C GLY A 107 2.65 -1.35 11.23
N GLU A 108 3.22 -0.25 11.74
CA GLU A 108 3.78 -0.20 13.10
C GLU A 108 2.72 -0.31 14.19
N ARG A 109 1.62 0.46 14.07
CA ARG A 109 0.58 0.53 15.10
C ARG A 109 -0.14 -0.80 15.29
N PHE A 110 -0.40 -1.51 14.20
CA PHE A 110 -1.23 -2.72 14.21
C PHE A 110 -0.43 -4.01 13.97
N LYS A 111 0.89 -3.92 13.68
CA LYS A 111 1.77 -5.07 13.40
C LYS A 111 1.18 -5.96 12.29
N CYS A 112 0.70 -5.33 11.22
CA CYS A 112 -0.09 -5.98 10.17
C CYS A 112 0.60 -5.89 8.80
N LEU A 113 0.15 -6.71 7.85
CA LEU A 113 0.56 -6.54 6.45
C LEU A 113 0.06 -5.16 5.98
N SER A 114 0.98 -4.33 5.51
CA SER A 114 0.68 -2.94 5.14
C SER A 114 1.44 -2.59 3.87
N TYR A 115 0.72 -2.17 2.83
CA TYR A 115 1.29 -1.74 1.57
C TYR A 115 0.68 -0.43 1.10
N THR A 116 1.51 0.39 0.44
CA THR A 116 1.04 1.34 -0.57
C THR A 116 1.05 0.64 -1.93
N LEU A 117 -0.06 0.63 -2.65
CA LEU A 117 -0.13 0.24 -4.06
C LEU A 117 0.01 1.49 -4.92
N GLU A 118 0.94 1.48 -5.85
CA GLU A 118 1.14 2.55 -6.82
C GLU A 118 0.77 2.06 -8.22
N MET A 119 -0.02 2.86 -8.94
CA MET A 119 -0.38 2.63 -10.34
C MET A 119 0.11 3.77 -11.22
N PRO A 120 0.58 3.52 -12.45
CA PRO A 120 1.20 4.57 -13.25
C PRO A 120 0.16 5.55 -13.81
N PHE A 121 0.45 6.86 -13.76
CA PHE A 121 -0.28 7.84 -14.59
C PHE A 121 0.04 7.74 -16.08
N LYS A 122 1.18 7.12 -16.40
CA LYS A 122 1.63 6.87 -17.78
C LYS A 122 0.94 5.62 -18.32
N ASP A 123 1.65 4.50 -18.26
CA ASP A 123 1.21 3.18 -18.68
C ASP A 123 2.03 2.15 -17.90
N ASN A 124 1.67 0.88 -17.97
CA ASN A 124 2.54 -0.22 -17.58
C ASN A 124 3.51 -0.52 -18.73
N ALA A 125 4.79 -0.22 -18.57
CA ALA A 125 5.80 -0.40 -19.60
C ALA A 125 6.06 -1.88 -19.95
N ASP A 126 5.74 -2.82 -19.06
CA ASP A 126 5.82 -4.26 -19.34
C ASP A 126 4.65 -4.75 -20.22
N LEU A 127 3.54 -4.00 -20.23
CA LEU A 127 2.33 -4.32 -20.98
C LEU A 127 1.66 -3.05 -21.51
N PRO A 128 2.28 -2.38 -22.50
CA PRO A 128 1.80 -1.08 -22.98
C PRO A 128 0.51 -1.20 -23.80
N ASP A 129 -0.33 -0.17 -23.70
CA ASP A 129 -1.52 0.06 -24.50
C ASP A 129 -1.38 1.43 -25.20
N GLU A 130 -1.11 1.42 -26.51
CA GLU A 130 -0.87 2.66 -27.27
C GLU A 130 -2.10 3.57 -27.38
N ASP A 131 -3.31 3.01 -27.24
CA ASP A 131 -4.56 3.76 -27.40
C ASP A 131 -4.99 4.43 -26.09
N PHE A 132 -4.80 3.73 -24.95
CA PHE A 132 -5.36 4.16 -23.67
C PHE A 132 -4.36 4.26 -22.52
N GLY A 133 -3.16 3.70 -22.65
CA GLY A 133 -2.18 3.61 -21.57
C GLY A 133 -2.72 2.87 -20.34
N TRP A 134 -2.34 3.35 -19.15
CA TRP A 134 -3.01 2.92 -17.92
C TRP A 134 -4.39 3.56 -17.83
N SER A 135 -5.42 2.77 -17.52
CA SER A 135 -6.80 3.19 -17.71
C SER A 135 -7.72 2.73 -16.58
N LEU A 136 -8.91 3.32 -16.52
CA LEU A 136 -9.94 2.97 -15.55
C LEU A 136 -10.26 1.46 -15.56
N THR A 137 -10.37 0.87 -16.74
CA THR A 137 -10.66 -0.57 -16.89
C THR A 137 -9.52 -1.42 -16.33
N ARG A 138 -8.27 -1.02 -16.55
CA ARG A 138 -7.09 -1.74 -16.05
C ARG A 138 -6.93 -1.59 -14.53
N SER A 139 -7.19 -0.39 -13.98
CA SER A 139 -7.27 -0.18 -12.53
C SER A 139 -8.35 -1.03 -11.88
N GLN A 140 -9.54 -1.11 -12.49
CA GLN A 140 -10.62 -1.98 -11.99
C GLN A 140 -10.20 -3.44 -12.00
N ARG A 141 -9.55 -3.88 -13.09
CA ARG A 141 -9.08 -5.26 -13.21
C ARG A 141 -7.99 -5.59 -12.19
N LEU A 142 -7.02 -4.71 -11.98
CA LEU A 142 -6.03 -4.86 -10.92
C LEU A 142 -6.69 -4.92 -9.53
N GLY A 143 -7.74 -4.14 -9.31
CA GLY A 143 -8.61 -4.24 -8.13
C GLY A 143 -9.18 -5.64 -7.89
N GLU A 144 -9.64 -6.32 -8.96
CA GLU A 144 -10.10 -7.71 -8.90
C GLU A 144 -8.93 -8.68 -8.61
N ASP A 145 -7.80 -8.50 -9.30
CA ASP A 145 -6.63 -9.37 -9.17
C ASP A 145 -6.02 -9.30 -7.76
N LEU A 146 -6.04 -8.13 -7.10
CA LEU A 146 -5.64 -7.95 -5.70
C LEU A 146 -6.40 -8.85 -4.74
N LEU A 147 -7.66 -9.19 -5.01
CA LEU A 147 -8.43 -10.11 -4.16
C LEU A 147 -7.79 -11.50 -4.10
N THR A 148 -7.10 -11.94 -5.16
CA THR A 148 -6.33 -13.20 -5.18
C THR A 148 -5.16 -13.14 -4.21
N ALA A 149 -4.43 -12.02 -4.18
CA ALA A 149 -3.32 -11.82 -3.26
C ALA A 149 -3.79 -11.68 -1.81
N ILE A 150 -4.91 -10.98 -1.57
CA ILE A 150 -5.57 -10.88 -0.26
C ILE A 150 -5.99 -12.28 0.22
N LEU A 151 -6.61 -13.08 -0.64
CA LEU A 151 -7.03 -14.44 -0.30
C LEU A 151 -5.83 -15.32 0.10
N ALA A 152 -4.69 -15.19 -0.58
CA ALA A 152 -3.49 -15.97 -0.28
C ALA A 152 -2.94 -15.71 1.13
N VAL A 153 -2.99 -14.46 1.60
CA VAL A 153 -2.51 -14.11 2.95
C VAL A 153 -3.58 -14.24 4.04
N SER A 154 -4.87 -14.21 3.68
CA SER A 154 -5.99 -14.23 4.64
C SER A 154 -5.87 -15.31 5.73
N PRO A 155 -5.48 -16.57 5.45
CA PRO A 155 -5.33 -17.60 6.48
C PRO A 155 -4.21 -17.37 7.49
N ILE A 156 -3.25 -16.48 7.19
CA ILE A 156 -2.04 -16.25 7.98
C ILE A 156 -1.90 -14.80 8.47
N LEU A 157 -2.89 -13.93 8.21
CA LEU A 157 -2.86 -12.52 8.66
C LEU A 157 -2.75 -12.40 10.18
N ARG A 158 -3.42 -13.28 10.92
CA ARG A 158 -3.42 -13.26 12.40
C ARG A 158 -2.40 -14.25 12.95
N LYS A 159 -1.73 -13.87 14.04
CA LYS A 159 -0.96 -14.83 14.83
C LYS A 159 -1.94 -15.86 15.42
N ALA A 160 -1.59 -17.15 15.31
CA ALA A 160 -2.34 -18.24 15.93
C ALA A 160 -2.32 -18.13 17.46
#